data_AF-A0A4Q3T5H2-F1
#
_entry.id   AF-A0A4Q3T5H2-F1
#
_cell.length_a   1.000
_cell.length_b   1.000
_cell.length_c   1.000
_cell.angle_alpha   90.00
_cell.angle_beta   90.00
_cell.angle_gamma   90.00
#
_symmetry.space_group_name_H-M   'P 1'
#
loop_
_entity.id
_entity.type
_entity.pdbx_description
1 polymer ?
#
loop_
_entity_poly.entity_id
_entity_poly.type
_entity_poly.pdbx_seq_one_letter_code
_entity_poly.pdbx_strand_id
1 'polypeptide(L)'
;GRDRMLVSVPFIVAKPLGSLLQLSRFVGFTPPLTRDQVLMLEKDNVVASDAFGLSDLGIDHPAGMAAIAPSYLWRYRVGGQFAEAPAH
;
A
#
# COMPACT_ATOMS: atom_id res chain seq x y z
N GLY A 1 7.41 -13.27 -11.28
CA GLY A 1 6.70 -12.10 -10.71
C GLY A 1 5.79 -11.52 -11.77
N ARG A 2 4.94 -10.53 -11.45
CA ARG A 2 4.21 -9.78 -12.49
C ARG A 2 5.09 -8.62 -12.99
N ASP A 3 5.06 -8.35 -14.29
CA ASP A 3 5.64 -7.11 -14.83
C ASP A 3 4.85 -5.92 -14.30
N ARG A 4 5.56 -5.01 -13.65
CA ARG A 4 4.98 -3.87 -12.93
C ARG A 4 5.46 -2.59 -13.57
N MET A 5 4.71 -2.10 -14.55
CA MET A 5 4.93 -0.77 -15.10
C MET A 5 4.58 0.28 -14.03
N LEU A 6 5.54 1.14 -13.70
CA LEU A 6 5.32 2.28 -12.82
C LEU A 6 5.07 3.51 -13.67
N VAL A 7 3.93 4.17 -13.45
CA VAL A 7 3.53 5.38 -14.18
C VAL A 7 3.37 6.52 -13.17
N SER A 8 4.14 7.58 -13.36
CA SER A 8 4.02 8.80 -12.57
C SER A 8 2.77 9.57 -12.97
N VAL A 9 1.88 9.84 -12.00
CA VAL A 9 0.66 10.61 -12.22
C VAL A 9 0.74 11.87 -11.38
N PRO A 10 0.72 13.08 -11.98
CA PRO A 10 0.70 14.33 -11.23
C PRO A 10 -0.55 14.44 -10.35
N PHE A 11 -0.43 15.04 -9.16
CA PHE A 11 -1.54 15.16 -8.21
C PHE A 11 -2.75 15.94 -8.76
N ILE A 12 -2.52 16.88 -9.68
CA ILE A 12 -3.58 17.62 -10.38
C ILE A 12 -4.51 16.66 -11.15
N VAL A 13 -3.97 15.55 -11.65
CA VAL A 13 -4.75 14.50 -12.34
C VAL A 13 -5.28 13.46 -11.35
N ALA A 14 -4.47 13.07 -10.37
CA ALA A 14 -4.85 12.03 -9.41
C ALA A 14 -6.06 12.44 -8.53
N LYS A 15 -6.14 13.71 -8.11
CA LYS A 15 -7.23 14.23 -7.26
C LYS A 15 -8.62 14.09 -7.90
N PRO A 16 -8.89 14.61 -9.11
CA PRO A 16 -10.19 14.43 -9.76
C PRO A 16 -10.45 12.95 -10.08
N LEU A 17 -9.42 12.18 -10.48
CA LEU A 17 -9.57 10.75 -10.72
C LEU A 17 -10.03 9.99 -9.47
N GLY A 18 -9.39 10.20 -8.32
CA GLY A 18 -9.81 9.60 -7.06
C GLY A 18 -11.22 10.03 -6.62
N SER A 19 -11.62 11.26 -6.95
CA SER A 19 -12.96 11.78 -6.65
C SER A 19 -14.03 11.09 -7.51
N LEU A 20 -13.75 10.90 -8.80
CA LEU A 20 -14.62 10.19 -9.73
C LEU A 20 -14.74 8.69 -9.37
N LEU A 21 -13.61 8.02 -9.13
CA LEU A 21 -13.59 6.61 -8.76
C LEU A 21 -14.36 6.34 -7.46
N GLN A 22 -14.25 7.24 -6.48
CA GLN A 22 -14.96 7.13 -5.20
C GLN A 22 -16.49 7.11 -5.34
N LEU A 23 -17.06 7.62 -6.43
CA LEU A 23 -18.50 7.53 -6.71
C LEU A 23 -18.97 6.07 -6.89
N SER A 24 -18.08 5.13 -7.22
CA SER A 24 -18.41 3.69 -7.30
C SER A 24 -18.98 3.14 -5.99
N ARG A 25 -18.71 3.80 -4.86
CA ARG A 25 -19.30 3.42 -3.56
C ARG A 25 -20.81 3.53 -3.53
N PHE A 26 -21.41 4.46 -4.28
CA PHE A 26 -22.87 4.61 -4.34
C PHE A 26 -23.57 3.43 -5.00
N VAL A 27 -22.83 2.66 -5.81
CA VAL A 27 -23.31 1.43 -6.46
C VAL A 27 -22.74 0.15 -5.83
N GLY A 28 -22.20 0.25 -4.60
CA GLY A 28 -21.75 -0.89 -3.81
C GLY A 28 -20.35 -1.41 -4.13
N PHE A 29 -19.57 -0.73 -4.97
CA PHE A 29 -18.21 -1.14 -5.32
C PHE A 29 -17.14 -0.41 -4.50
N THR A 30 -16.16 -1.15 -4.00
CA THR A 30 -14.97 -0.57 -3.36
C THR A 30 -14.10 0.12 -4.41
N PRO A 31 -13.84 1.43 -4.28
CA PRO A 31 -13.06 2.18 -5.26
C PRO A 31 -11.59 1.76 -5.17
N PRO A 32 -10.89 1.60 -6.30
CA PRO A 32 -9.46 1.28 -6.30
C PRO A 32 -8.59 2.45 -5.84
N LEU A 33 -9.11 3.68 -5.88
CA LEU A 33 -8.45 4.90 -5.41
C LEU A 33 -9.52 5.90 -4.95
N THR A 34 -9.31 6.57 -3.82
CA THR A 34 -10.18 7.66 -3.34
C THR A 34 -9.47 9.00 -3.36
N ARG A 35 -10.25 10.10 -3.30
CA ARG A 35 -9.67 11.44 -3.17
C ARG A 35 -8.81 11.57 -1.92
N ASP A 36 -9.26 11.02 -0.80
CA ASP A 36 -8.55 11.11 0.49
C ASP A 36 -7.23 10.33 0.46
N GLN A 37 -7.20 9.16 -0.19
CA GLN A 37 -5.96 8.41 -0.41
C GLN A 37 -4.96 9.22 -1.23
N VAL A 38 -5.39 9.94 -2.26
CA VAL A 38 -4.51 10.81 -3.05
C VAL A 38 -3.96 11.94 -2.20
N LEU A 39 -4.78 12.57 -1.35
CA LEU A 39 -4.32 13.64 -0.46
C LEU A 39 -3.30 13.14 0.55
N MET A 40 -3.46 11.92 1.09
CA MET A 40 -2.46 11.32 1.98
C MET A 40 -1.13 11.00 1.32
N LEU A 41 -1.08 10.90 -0.01
CA LEU A 41 0.15 10.69 -0.77
C LEU A 41 0.90 12.00 -1.05
N GLU A 42 0.28 13.17 -0.90
CA GLU A 42 0.93 14.47 -1.14
C GLU A 42 1.96 14.84 -0.07
N LYS A 43 1.86 14.23 1.11
CA LYS A 43 2.71 14.52 2.26
C LYS A 43 3.26 13.22 2.82
N ASP A 44 4.57 13.22 3.06
CA ASP A 44 5.24 12.09 3.69
C ASP A 44 4.76 11.91 5.14
N ASN A 45 4.32 10.69 5.46
CA ASN A 45 3.94 10.29 6.81
C ASN A 45 5.17 9.80 7.57
N VAL A 46 6.13 10.70 7.76
CA VAL A 46 7.33 10.48 8.57
C VAL A 46 7.08 11.05 9.96
N VAL A 47 7.36 10.26 10.98
CA VAL A 47 7.22 10.67 12.38
C VAL A 47 8.22 11.78 12.74
N ALA A 48 7.87 12.66 13.66
CA ALA A 48 8.78 13.68 14.17
C ALA A 48 10.01 13.06 14.87
N SER A 49 11.14 13.77 14.86
CA SER A 49 12.41 13.25 15.40
C SER A 49 12.41 13.01 16.91
N ASP A 50 11.51 13.68 17.64
CA ASP A 50 11.38 13.65 19.10
C ASP A 50 10.14 12.87 19.58
N ALA A 51 9.43 12.22 18.66
CA ALA A 51 8.25 11.43 19.02
C ALA A 51 8.65 10.08 19.64
N PHE A 52 7.79 9.59 20.54
CA PHE A 52 7.90 8.21 21.03
C PHE A 52 7.71 7.20 19.89
N GLY A 53 8.62 6.23 19.83
CA GLY A 53 8.66 5.17 18.83
C GLY A 53 8.18 3.83 19.36
N LEU A 54 8.37 2.78 18.55
CA LEU A 54 7.96 1.41 18.93
C LEU A 54 8.76 0.86 20.13
N SER A 55 10.03 1.25 20.27
CA SER A 55 10.87 0.86 21.42
C SER A 55 10.33 1.38 22.75
N ASP A 56 9.71 2.57 22.77
CA ASP A 56 9.10 3.15 23.97
C ASP A 56 7.85 2.38 24.42
N LEU A 57 7.31 1.52 23.54
CA LEU A 57 6.23 0.57 23.84
C LEU A 57 6.76 -0.83 24.21
N GLY A 58 8.08 -1.00 24.35
CA GLY A 58 8.72 -2.29 24.61
C GLY A 58 8.87 -3.19 23.38
N ILE A 59 8.82 -2.63 22.18
CA ILE A 59 8.99 -3.37 20.92
C ILE A 59 10.41 -3.11 20.39
N ASP A 60 11.38 -3.90 20.88
CA ASP A 60 12.80 -3.72 20.53
C ASP A 60 13.18 -4.28 19.15
N HIS A 61 12.39 -5.24 18.64
CA HIS A 61 12.63 -5.93 17.39
C HIS A 61 11.38 -5.94 16.50
N PRO A 62 10.98 -4.78 15.95
CA PRO A 62 9.85 -4.72 15.04
C PRO A 62 10.16 -5.53 13.78
N ALA A 63 9.21 -6.35 13.36
CA ALA A 63 9.38 -7.14 12.16
C ALA A 63 9.35 -6.24 10.91
N GLY A 64 10.43 -6.27 10.13
CA GLY A 64 10.55 -5.47 8.93
C GLY A 64 9.58 -5.90 7.83
N MET A 65 9.10 -4.93 7.04
CA MET A 65 8.18 -5.18 5.94
C MET A 65 8.71 -6.20 4.92
N ALA A 66 10.01 -6.21 4.64
CA ALA A 66 10.62 -7.17 3.73
C ALA A 66 10.50 -8.63 4.22
N ALA A 67 10.51 -8.85 5.53
CA ALA A 67 10.38 -10.18 6.13
C ALA A 67 8.93 -10.68 6.10
N ILE A 68 7.95 -9.80 6.34
CA ILE A 68 6.55 -10.22 6.46
C ILE A 68 5.78 -10.11 5.14
N ALA A 69 6.02 -9.09 4.31
CA ALA A 69 5.22 -8.86 3.10
C ALA A 69 5.06 -10.09 2.17
N PRO A 70 6.06 -10.96 1.98
CA PRO A 70 5.89 -12.18 1.17
C PRO A 70 4.78 -13.12 1.69
N SER A 71 4.61 -13.22 3.00
CA SER A 71 3.59 -14.09 3.62
C SER A 71 2.16 -13.58 3.47
N TYR A 72 1.97 -12.29 3.18
CA TYR A 72 0.65 -11.73 2.83
C TYR A 72 0.40 -11.76 1.32
N LEU A 73 1.45 -11.55 0.53
CA LEU A 73 1.33 -11.36 -0.92
C LEU A 73 1.34 -12.68 -1.72
N TRP A 74 1.54 -13.84 -1.07
CA TRP A 74 1.62 -15.14 -1.76
C TRP A 74 0.41 -15.43 -2.66
N ARG A 75 -0.80 -15.04 -2.24
CA ARG A 75 -2.04 -15.26 -3.01
C ARG A 75 -2.08 -14.50 -4.34
N TYR A 76 -1.24 -13.48 -4.51
CA TYR A 76 -1.14 -12.69 -5.74
C TYR A 76 0.02 -13.13 -6.64
N ARG A 77 0.78 -14.18 -6.25
CA ARG A 77 1.82 -14.78 -7.10
C ARG A 77 1.18 -15.49 -8.29
N VAL A 78 1.90 -15.51 -9.41
CA VAL A 78 1.51 -16.31 -10.58
C VAL A 78 1.45 -17.78 -10.15
N GLY A 79 0.29 -18.44 -10.34
CA GLY A 79 0.03 -19.80 -9.85
C GLY A 79 -0.69 -19.87 -8.48
N GLY A 80 -0.83 -18.76 -7.75
CA GLY A 80 -1.56 -18.71 -6.48
C GLY A 80 -1.02 -19.71 -5.45
N GLN A 81 -1.88 -20.60 -4.94
CA GLN A 81 -1.51 -21.68 -4.02
C GLN A 81 -0.61 -22.75 -4.63
N PHE A 82 -0.56 -22.83 -5.96
CA PHE A 82 0.30 -23.74 -6.70
C PHE A 82 1.57 -23.03 -7.22
N ALA A 83 1.81 -21.77 -6.80
CA ALA A 83 3.03 -21.08 -7.14
C ALA A 83 4.23 -21.81 -6.52
N GLU A 84 5.29 -21.98 -7.30
CA GLU A 84 6.54 -22.58 -6.84
C GLU A 84 7.03 -21.87 -5.56
N ALA A 85 7.43 -22.63 -4.54
CA ALA A 85 7.94 -22.06 -3.30
C ALA A 85 9.17 -21.18 -3.63
N PRO A 86 9.31 -19.99 -3.03
CA PRO A 86 10.50 -19.20 -3.26
C PRO A 86 11.72 -20.01 -2.80
N ALA A 87 12.73 -20.17 -3.66
CA ALA A 87 14.02 -20.71 -3.25
C ALA A 87 14.55 -19.85 -2.10
N HIS A 88 14.84 -20.49 -0.98
CA HIS A 88 15.42 -19.85 0.21
C HIS A 88 16.83 -19.36 -0.06
#